data_AF-A0A382EPG8-F1
#
_entry.id   AF-A0A382EPG8-F1
#
_cell.length_a   1.000
_cell.length_b   1.000
_cell.length_c   1.000
_cell.angle_alpha   90.00
_cell.angle_beta   90.00
_cell.angle_gamma   90.00
#
_symmetry.space_group_name_H-M   'P 1'
#
loop_
_entity.id
_entity.type
_entity.pdbx_description
1 polymer ?
#
loop_
_entity_poly.entity_id
_entity_poly.type
_entity_poly.pdbx_seq_one_letter_code
_entity_poly.pdbx_strand_id
1 'polypeptide(L)'
;MGRNVSFNTTITRTSFHDNEAEITCTDNGNVVTAEIDDFRLEDSLNAFIATNKIHMKWNGSVYVGNAFGMEFTTKGPKYLGKK
;
A
#
# COMPACT_ATOMS: atom_id res chain seq x y z
N MET A 1 -13.73 -37.67 -33.61
CA MET A 1 -14.66 -37.11 -32.62
C MET A 1 -13.86 -36.54 -31.44
N GLY A 2 -13.09 -35.48 -31.67
CA GLY A 2 -12.24 -34.87 -30.63
C GLY A 2 -12.96 -33.69 -29.98
N ARG A 3 -13.22 -33.76 -28.68
CA ARG A 3 -13.80 -32.64 -27.92
C ARG A 3 -12.67 -31.70 -27.52
N ASN A 4 -12.60 -30.55 -28.17
CA ASN A 4 -11.74 -29.45 -27.75
C ASN A 4 -12.42 -28.74 -26.57
N VAL A 5 -11.93 -28.97 -25.35
CA VAL A 5 -12.35 -28.19 -24.17
C VAL A 5 -11.52 -26.92 -24.14
N SER A 6 -12.11 -25.81 -24.59
CA SER A 6 -11.54 -24.48 -24.50
C SER A 6 -11.66 -23.98 -23.07
N PHE A 7 -10.54 -23.92 -22.34
CA PHE A 7 -10.46 -23.24 -21.05
C PHE A 7 -10.51 -21.73 -21.29
N ASN A 8 -11.67 -21.13 -21.04
CA ASN A 8 -11.85 -19.68 -20.99
C ASN A 8 -11.40 -19.18 -19.62
N THR A 9 -10.09 -18.97 -19.46
CA THR A 9 -9.56 -18.22 -18.31
C THR A 9 -9.73 -16.73 -18.56
N THR A 10 -10.77 -16.16 -17.95
CA THR A 10 -10.93 -14.70 -17.87
C THR A 10 -9.89 -14.19 -16.87
N ILE A 11 -8.73 -13.78 -17.37
CA ILE A 11 -7.70 -13.14 -16.56
C ILE A 11 -8.18 -11.72 -16.26
N THR A 12 -8.99 -11.56 -15.21
CA THR A 12 -9.37 -10.23 -14.72
C THR A 12 -8.09 -9.51 -14.31
N ARG A 13 -7.72 -8.48 -15.07
CA ARG A 13 -6.59 -7.60 -14.79
C ARG A 13 -6.95 -6.68 -13.61
N THR A 14 -7.14 -7.24 -12.43
CA THR A 14 -7.18 -6.48 -11.18
C THR A 14 -5.76 -6.03 -10.89
N SER A 15 -5.52 -4.72 -10.89
CA SER A 15 -4.29 -4.15 -10.36
C SER A 15 -4.18 -4.54 -8.89
N PHE A 16 -3.37 -5.56 -8.59
CA PHE A 16 -3.09 -6.00 -7.23
C PHE A 16 -2.23 -4.93 -6.57
N HIS A 17 -2.87 -4.07 -5.80
CA HIS A 17 -2.17 -3.29 -4.79
C HIS A 17 -2.16 -4.18 -3.55
N ASP A 18 -0.99 -4.39 -2.95
CA ASP A 18 -0.97 -4.93 -1.59
C ASP A 18 -1.76 -3.97 -0.70
N ASN A 19 -2.60 -4.51 0.19
CA ASN A 19 -3.29 -3.73 1.21
C ASN A 19 -2.31 -3.31 2.32
N GLU A 20 -1.01 -3.49 2.11
CA GLU A 20 0.05 -3.25 3.05
C GLU A 20 1.13 -2.37 2.40
N ALA A 21 1.68 -1.43 3.16
CA ALA A 21 2.84 -0.64 2.76
C ALA A 21 3.92 -0.69 3.83
N GLU A 22 5.16 -0.61 3.38
CA GLU A 22 6.28 -0.36 4.27
C GLU A 22 6.30 1.12 4.66
N ILE A 23 6.34 1.35 5.96
CA ILE A 23 6.40 2.68 6.55
C ILE A 23 7.72 2.79 7.29
N THR A 24 8.50 3.80 6.94
CA THR A 24 9.78 4.09 7.55
C THR A 24 9.62 5.20 8.58
N CYS A 25 10.00 4.90 9.82
CA CYS A 25 10.10 5.90 10.88
C CYS A 25 11.40 6.70 10.70
N THR A 26 11.31 8.02 10.52
CA THR A 26 12.48 8.87 10.30
C THR A 26 13.28 9.13 11.59
N ASP A 27 12.67 8.91 12.76
CA ASP A 27 13.30 9.08 14.08
C ASP A 27 14.31 7.96 14.39
N ASN A 28 13.95 6.70 14.11
CA ASN A 28 14.79 5.52 14.44
C ASN A 28 15.27 4.71 13.22
N GLY A 29 14.79 5.01 12.00
CA GLY A 29 15.11 4.24 10.80
C GLY A 29 14.42 2.87 10.72
N ASN A 30 13.54 2.53 11.66
CA ASN A 30 12.78 1.29 11.62
C ASN A 30 11.75 1.30 10.49
N VAL A 31 11.63 0.16 9.81
CA VAL A 31 10.62 -0.08 8.79
C VAL A 31 9.58 -1.03 9.35
N VAL A 32 8.31 -0.67 9.25
CA VAL A 32 7.18 -1.47 9.71
C VAL A 32 6.18 -1.65 8.57
N THR A 33 5.54 -2.81 8.52
CA THR A 33 4.44 -3.05 7.59
C THR A 33 3.15 -2.51 8.20
N ALA A 34 2.45 -1.65 7.45
CA ALA A 34 1.19 -1.05 7.84
C ALA A 34 0.09 -1.44 6.86
N GLU A 35 -1.11 -1.70 7.34
CA GLU A 35 -2.27 -1.89 6.46
C GLU A 35 -2.74 -0.53 5.92
N ILE A 36 -3.02 -0.45 4.63
CA ILE A 36 -3.41 0.78 3.95
C ILE A 36 -4.91 0.80 3.69
N ASP A 37 -5.53 1.92 4.07
CA ASP A 37 -6.96 2.19 3.95
C ASP A 37 -7.19 3.60 3.39
N ASP A 38 -8.35 3.83 2.77
CA ASP A 38 -8.71 5.11 2.11
C ASP A 38 -7.56 5.69 1.25
N PHE A 39 -6.85 4.83 0.51
CA PHE A 39 -5.71 5.24 -0.32
C PHE A 39 -6.15 6.15 -1.47
N ARG A 40 -5.60 7.36 -1.49
CA ARG A 40 -5.74 8.33 -2.57
C ARG A 40 -4.36 8.70 -3.09
N LEU A 41 -4.09 8.27 -4.32
CA LEU A 41 -2.84 8.53 -5.00
C LEU A 41 -2.52 10.03 -5.00
N GLU A 42 -1.33 10.39 -4.52
CA GLU A 42 -0.79 11.76 -4.48
C GLU A 42 -1.63 12.76 -3.67
N ASP A 43 -2.49 12.27 -2.77
CA ASP A 43 -3.33 13.11 -1.92
C ASP A 43 -3.16 12.71 -0.45
N SER A 44 -3.65 11.52 -0.09
CA SER A 44 -3.62 11.03 1.29
C SER A 44 -3.85 9.53 1.36
N LEU A 45 -3.42 8.92 2.47
CA LEU A 45 -3.74 7.53 2.79
C LEU A 45 -3.83 7.37 4.29
N ASN A 46 -4.55 6.35 4.75
CA ASN A 46 -4.53 5.95 6.15
C ASN A 46 -3.71 4.68 6.30
N ALA A 47 -2.72 4.73 7.18
CA ALA A 47 -1.91 3.58 7.53
C ALA A 47 -2.29 3.08 8.91
N PHE A 48 -2.61 1.80 9.04
CA PHE A 48 -2.92 1.13 10.29
C PHE A 48 -1.69 0.35 10.75
N ILE A 49 -1.07 0.82 11.83
CA ILE A 49 0.12 0.21 12.45
C ILE A 49 -0.25 -0.23 13.86
N ALA A 50 -0.18 -1.53 14.15
CA ALA A 50 -0.46 -2.07 15.49
C ALA A 50 -1.74 -1.47 16.12
N THR A 51 -2.85 -1.52 15.37
CA THR A 51 -4.17 -1.00 15.77
C THR A 51 -4.30 0.54 15.81
N ASN A 52 -3.26 1.28 15.46
CA ASN A 52 -3.30 2.74 15.40
C ASN A 52 -3.44 3.23 13.96
N LYS A 53 -4.43 4.10 13.74
CA LYS A 53 -4.62 4.78 12.46
C LYS A 53 -3.73 6.02 12.38
N ILE A 54 -2.87 6.05 11.38
CA ILE A 54 -2.00 7.18 11.07
C ILE A 54 -2.44 7.78 9.74
N HIS A 55 -2.93 9.01 9.80
CA HIS A 55 -3.29 9.75 8.61
C HIS A 55 -2.02 10.27 7.95
N MET A 56 -1.75 9.84 6.72
CA MET A 56 -0.57 10.23 5.96
C MET A 56 -0.97 11.12 4.80
N LYS A 57 -0.27 12.24 4.64
CA LYS A 57 -0.52 13.23 3.59
C LYS A 57 0.60 13.23 2.57
N TRP A 58 0.25 13.37 1.30
CA TRP A 58 1.24 13.51 0.24
C TRP A 58 1.94 14.87 0.32
N ASN A 59 3.27 14.87 0.35
CA ASN A 59 4.08 16.10 0.35
C ASN A 59 4.69 16.41 -1.04
N GLY A 60 4.18 15.80 -2.12
CA GLY A 60 4.75 15.94 -3.47
C GLY A 60 5.86 14.91 -3.80
N SER A 61 6.20 14.01 -2.89
CA SER A 61 7.22 12.97 -3.13
C SER A 61 7.01 11.68 -2.33
N VAL A 62 6.56 11.80 -1.08
CA VAL A 62 6.20 10.68 -0.21
C VAL A 62 4.99 11.07 0.65
N TYR A 63 4.29 10.08 1.18
CA TYR A 63 3.27 10.28 2.20
C TYR A 63 3.95 10.41 3.55
N VAL A 64 3.60 11.44 4.30
CA VAL A 64 4.14 11.75 5.63
C VAL A 64 3.00 11.71 6.64
N GLY A 65 3.18 10.94 7.71
CA GLY A 65 2.25 10.86 8.83
C GLY A 65 2.99 11.05 10.15
N ASN A 66 2.32 11.63 11.14
CA ASN A 66 2.85 11.74 12.49
C ASN A 66 1.98 10.93 13.46
N ALA A 67 2.59 10.11 14.29
CA ALA A 67 1.90 9.39 15.35
C ALA A 67 2.82 9.21 16.55
N PHE A 68 2.28 9.32 17.76
CA PHE A 68 3.04 9.17 19.00
C PHE A 68 4.30 10.05 19.10
N GLY A 69 4.31 11.22 18.43
CA GLY A 69 5.47 12.10 18.38
C GLY A 69 6.56 11.66 17.41
N MET A 70 6.38 10.55 16.68
CA MET A 70 7.28 10.07 15.64
C MET A 70 6.75 10.44 14.26
N GLU A 71 7.67 10.74 13.35
CA GLU A 71 7.37 10.94 11.93
C GLU A 71 7.59 9.64 11.14
N PHE A 72 6.63 9.36 10.28
CA PHE A 72 6.57 8.18 9.45
C PHE A 72 6.42 8.61 8.00
N THR A 73 7.16 7.95 7.12
CA THR A 73 7.12 8.22 5.69
C THR A 73 6.92 6.93 4.92
N THR A 74 6.15 6.99 3.82
CA THR A 74 5.96 5.86 2.93
C THR A 74 5.78 6.33 1.49
N LYS A 75 6.15 5.48 0.52
CA LYS A 75 5.82 5.70 -0.89
C LYS A 75 4.41 5.22 -1.25
N GLY A 76 3.68 4.66 -0.27
CA GLY A 76 2.38 4.03 -0.47
C GLY A 76 2.52 2.52 -0.69
N PRO A 77 1.40 1.83 -0.97
CA PRO A 77 1.38 0.38 -1.15
C PRO A 77 2.29 -0.05 -2.30
N LYS A 78 2.98 -1.19 -2.12
CA LYS A 78 3.81 -1.73 -3.20
C LYS A 78 2.89 -2.13 -4.36
N TYR A 79 3.19 -1.59 -5.53
CA TYR A 79 2.70 -2.16 -6.78
C TYR A 79 3.37 -3.51 -6.95
N LEU A 80 2.64 -4.61 -6.71
CA LEU A 80 3.11 -5.94 -7.03
C LEU A 80 3.15 -6.05 -8.56
N GLY A 81 4.30 -5.65 -9.11
CA GLY A 81 4.54 -5.66 -10.55
C GLY A 81 4.14 -7.00 -11.15
N LYS A 82 3.27 -6.92 -12.16
CA LYS A 82 2.95 -7.93 -13.16
C LYS A 82 4.02 -9.04 -13.25
N LYS A 83 3.65 -10.28 -12.92
CA LYS A 83 4.30 -11.47 -13.49
C LYS A 83 3.72 -11.74 -14.87
#